data_AF-A0A3S7J9G4-F1
#
_entry.id   AF-A0A3S7J9G4-F1
#
_cell.length_a   1.000
_cell.length_b   1.000
_cell.length_c   1.000
_cell.angle_alpha   90.00
_cell.angle_beta   90.00
_cell.angle_gamma   90.00
#
_symmetry.space_group_name_H-M   'P 1'
#
loop_
_entity.id
_entity.type
_entity.pdbx_description
1 polymer ?
#
loop_
_entity_poly.entity_id
_entity_poly.type
_entity_poly.pdbx_seq_one_letter_code
_entity_poly.pdbx_strand_id
1 'polypeptide(L)' 'MSRICQVTGKGPVVGNNVSHANNKTKRRFLPNLQIHKFWSEQNNRWIKMRVCTKAIRTIDKKGIDAILSEMNFNK' A
#
# COMPACT_ATOMS: atom_id res chain seq x y z
N MET A 1 -4.11 2.08 -14.34
CA MET A 1 -4.35 2.06 -12.87
C MET A 1 -3.13 2.60 -12.14
N SER A 2 -3.31 3.57 -11.24
CA SER A 2 -2.26 4.11 -10.40
C SER A 2 -1.73 3.03 -9.42
N ARG A 3 -0.41 2.82 -9.38
CA ARG A 3 0.26 1.88 -8.45
C ARG A 3 0.41 2.53 -7.07
N ILE A 4 -0.72 2.86 -6.44
CA ILE A 4 -0.79 3.49 -5.12
C ILE A 4 -1.44 2.52 -4.14
N CYS A 5 -0.87 2.41 -2.94
CA CYS A 5 -1.49 1.69 -1.84
C CYS A 5 -2.67 2.48 -1.28
N GLN A 6 -3.83 1.84 -1.16
CA GLN A 6 -5.04 2.51 -0.66
C GLN A 6 -4.90 2.99 0.78
N VAL A 7 -4.29 2.17 1.66
CA VAL A 7 -4.19 2.46 3.10
C VAL A 7 -3.11 3.49 3.42
N THR A 8 -1.90 3.31 2.89
CA THR A 8 -0.75 4.15 3.28
C THR A 8 -0.39 5.22 2.24
N GLY A 9 -1.12 5.34 1.14
CA GLY A 9 -0.83 6.30 0.05
C GLY A 9 0.50 6.09 -0.69
N LYS A 10 1.20 4.99 -0.43
CA LYS A 10 2.54 4.73 -1.01
C LYS A 10 2.44 4.58 -2.53
N GLY A 11 3.10 5.46 -3.25
CA GLY A 11 3.21 5.45 -4.71
C GLY A 11 4.60 5.06 -5.23
N PRO A 12 4.77 5.01 -6.55
CA PRO A 12 6.07 4.79 -7.18
C PRO A 12 6.99 5.98 -6.93
N VAL A 13 8.26 5.69 -6.59
CA VAL A 13 9.30 6.71 -6.43
C VAL A 13 10.31 6.57 -7.57
N VAL A 14 10.85 7.68 -8.05
CA VAL A 14 11.89 7.69 -9.10
C VAL A 14 13.26 7.77 -8.45
N GLY A 15 14.24 7.04 -9.00
CA GLY A 15 15.64 7.21 -8.64
C GLY A 15 16.56 6.66 -9.72
N ASN A 16 17.79 6.27 -9.38
CA ASN A 16 18.77 5.77 -10.33
C ASN A 16 19.26 4.36 -9.94
N ASN A 17 19.59 3.52 -10.92
CA ASN A 17 20.57 2.45 -10.72
C ASN A 17 21.96 3.07 -10.86
N VAL A 18 22.86 2.73 -9.95
CA VAL A 18 24.26 3.19 -9.94
C VAL A 18 25.14 1.98 -10.18
N SER A 19 25.96 2.00 -11.23
CA SER A 19 26.93 0.94 -11.48
C SER A 19 28.19 1.10 -10.62
N HIS A 20 29.06 0.09 -10.63
CA HIS A 20 30.38 0.19 -9.98
C HIS A 20 31.22 1.35 -10.51
N ALA A 21 31.05 1.73 -11.78
CA ALA A 21 31.68 2.90 -12.39
C ALA A 21 30.92 4.22 -12.14
N ASN A 22 29.93 4.23 -11.24
CA ASN A 22 29.03 5.35 -10.96
C ASN A 22 28.16 5.85 -12.13
N ASN A 23 27.94 5.02 -13.14
CA ASN A 23 27.00 5.36 -14.22
C ASN A 23 25.57 5.32 -13.68
N LYS A 24 24.82 6.42 -13.86
CA LYS A 24 23.46 6.60 -13.33
C LYS A 24 22.42 6.38 -14.42
N THR A 25 21.59 5.34 -14.30
CA THR A 25 20.44 5.10 -15.20
C THR A 25 19.13 5.26 -14.44
N LYS A 26 18.13 5.94 -15.03
CA LYS A 26 16.84 6.19 -14.36
C LYS A 26 16.07 4.89 -14.11
N ARG A 27 15.49 4.74 -12.92
CA ARG A 27 14.60 3.63 -12.56
C ARG A 27 13.43 4.10 -11.71
N ARG A 28 12.42 3.23 -11.58
CA ARG A 28 11.29 3.42 -10.68
C ARG A 28 11.30 2.34 -9.60
N PHE A 29 11.11 2.76 -8.35
CA PHE A 29 10.88 1.89 -7.20
C PHE A 29 9.37 1.73 -7.05
N LEU A 30 8.87 0.52 -7.32
CA LEU A 30 7.45 0.22 -7.20
C LEU A 30 7.13 -0.30 -5.80
N PRO A 31 5.99 0.10 -5.21
CA PRO A 31 5.51 -0.55 -4.00
C PRO A 31 5.10 -2.00 -4.31
N ASN A 32 5.38 -2.92 -3.37
CA ASN A 32 4.90 -4.29 -3.43
C ASN A 32 3.39 -4.32 -3.13
N LEU A 33 2.57 -4.14 -4.17
CA LEU A 33 1.11 -4.10 -4.10
C LEU A 33 0.54 -5.50 -4.34
N GLN A 34 -0.36 -5.90 -3.45
CA GLN A 34 -1.07 -7.18 -3.51
C GLN A 34 -2.57 -6.92 -3.37
N ILE A 35 -3.36 -7.78 -4.00
CA ILE A 35 -4.80 -7.79 -3.84
C ILE A 35 -5.12 -8.78 -2.73
N HIS A 36 -5.61 -8.27 -1.60
CA HIS A 36 -5.91 -9.07 -0.43
C HIS A 36 -7.36 -8.84 0.02
N LYS A 37 -7.97 -9.86 0.63
CA LYS A 37 -9.32 -9.77 1.22
C LYS A 37 -9.20 -9.72 2.73
N PHE A 38 -9.82 -8.72 3.34
CA PHE A 38 -9.89 -8.59 4.80
C PHE A 38 -11.34 -8.82 5.25
N TRP A 39 -11.52 -9.55 6.34
CA TRP A 39 -12.82 -9.69 6.98
C TRP A 39 -13.08 -8.48 7.87
N SER A 40 -14.20 -7.79 7.69
CA SER A 40 -14.63 -6.69 8.56
C SER A 40 -15.83 -7.16 9.38
N GLU A 41 -15.70 -7.09 10.70
CA GLU A 41 -16.74 -7.55 11.62
C GLU A 41 -17.91 -6.57 11.63
N GLN A 42 -17.65 -5.27 11.60
CA GLN A 42 -18.69 -4.23 11.57
C GLN A 42 -19.62 -4.35 10.36
N ASN A 43 -19.06 -4.69 9.19
CA ASN A 43 -19.82 -4.80 7.95
C ASN A 43 -20.24 -6.24 7.62
N ASN A 44 -19.83 -7.21 8.46
CA ASN A 44 -20.02 -8.65 8.28
C ASN A 44 -19.72 -9.14 6.85
N ARG A 45 -18.62 -8.64 6.25
CA ARG A 45 -18.27 -8.94 4.85
C ARG A 45 -16.77 -8.93 4.58
N TRP A 46 -16.38 -9.60 3.50
CA TRP A 46 -15.04 -9.54 2.94
C TRP A 46 -14.85 -8.28 2.11
N ILE A 47 -13.83 -7.49 2.43
CA ILE A 47 -13.44 -6.29 1.70
C ILE A 47 -12.18 -6.59 0.91
N LYS A 48 -12.29 -6.50 -0.42
CA LYS A 48 -11.15 -6.66 -1.34
C LYS A 48 -10.42 -5.32 -1.49
N MET A 49 -9.15 -5.27 -1.13
CA MET A 49 -8.33 -4.06 -1.25
C MET A 49 -7.00 -4.34 -1.92
N ARG A 50 -6.47 -3.30 -2.59
CA ARG A 50 -5.12 -3.31 -3.15
C ARG A 50 -4.19 -2.60 -2.17
N VAL A 51 -3.44 -3.39 -1.42
CA VAL A 51 -2.62 -2.94 -0.30
C VAL A 51 -1.16 -3.25 -0.54
N CYS A 52 -0.27 -2.44 0.03
CA CYS A 52 1.14 -2.80 0.09
C CYS A 52 1.40 -3.70 1.30
N THR A 53 2.49 -4.47 1.27
CA THR A 53 2.84 -5.35 2.39
C THR A 53 3.02 -4.62 3.72
N LYS A 54 3.50 -3.36 3.71
CA LYS A 54 3.55 -2.53 4.94
C LYS A 54 2.15 -2.25 5.49
N ALA A 55 1.17 -2.05 4.62
CA ALA A 55 -0.21 -1.81 5.03
C ALA A 55 -0.86 -3.05 5.66
N ILE A 56 -0.54 -4.25 5.16
CA ILE A 56 -0.99 -5.52 5.77
C ILE A 56 -0.57 -5.57 7.24
N ARG A 57 0.72 -5.32 7.52
CA ARG A 57 1.24 -5.25 8.90
C ARG A 57 0.57 -4.18 9.76
N THR A 58 0.20 -3.04 9.17
CA THR A 58 -0.53 -1.98 9.88
C THR A 58 -1.96 -2.42 10.21
N ILE A 59 -2.63 -3.11 9.29
CA ILE A 59 -3.97 -3.68 9.49
C ILE A 59 -3.94 -4.72 10.62
N ASP A 60 -2.95 -5.60 10.63
CA ASP A 60 -2.81 -6.60 11.69
C ASP A 60 -2.60 -5.96 13.06
N LYS A 61 -1.91 -4.80 13.13
CA LYS A 61 -1.63 -4.09 14.38
C LYS A 61 -2.82 -3.27 14.90
N LYS A 62 -3.51 -2.54 14.02
CA LYS A 62 -4.58 -1.59 14.40
C LYS A 62 -5.99 -2.19 14.32
N GLY A 63 -6.15 -3.29 13.60
CA GLY A 63 -7.44 -3.78 13.15
C GLY A 63 -7.91 -3.09 11.86
N ILE A 64 -8.72 -3.80 11.08
CA ILE A 64 -9.23 -3.31 9.79
C ILE A 64 -10.28 -2.21 9.95
N ASP A 65 -11.16 -2.34 10.94
CA ASP A 65 -12.30 -1.44 11.11
C ASP A 65 -11.84 -0.02 11.51
N ALA A 66 -10.83 0.07 12.39
CA ALA A 66 -10.19 1.34 12.74
C ALA A 66 -9.60 2.06 11.51
N ILE A 67 -8.95 1.31 10.61
CA ILE A 67 -8.36 1.87 9.39
C ILE A 67 -9.46 2.32 8.43
N LEU A 68 -10.56 1.57 8.30
CA LEU A 68 -11.70 1.98 7.47
C LEU A 68 -12.33 3.28 7.98
N SER A 69 -12.44 3.46 9.30
CA SER A 69 -12.86 4.73 9.89
C SER A 69 -11.89 5.87 9.55
N GLU A 70 -10.57 5.66 9.68
CA GLU A 70 -9.53 6.65 9.30
C GLU A 70 -9.61 7.04 7.81
N MET A 71 -9.94 6.09 6.93
CA MET A 71 -10.07 6.33 5.49
C MET A 71 -11.29 7.16 5.12
N ASN A 72 -12.41 7.00 5.84
CA ASN A 72 -13.64 7.75 5.58
C ASN A 72 -13.54 9.22 6.02
N PHE A 73 -12.67 9.54 6.98
CA PHE A 73 -12.51 10.90 7.52
C PHE A 73 -11.69 11.83 6.61
N ASN A 74 -10.85 11.27 5.73
CA ASN A 74 -10.01 12.04 4.80
C ASN A 74 -10.69 12.29 3.45
N LYS A 75 -12.02 12.23 3.42
CA LYS A 75 -12.84 12.39 2.20
C LYS A 75 -13.62 13.68 2.23
#